data_AF-A0A7S2NZK9-F1
#
_entry.id   AF-A0A7S2NZK9-F1
#
_cell.length_a   1.000
_cell.length_b   1.000
_cell.length_c   1.000
_cell.angle_alpha   90.00
_cell.angle_beta   90.00
_cell.angle_gamma   90.00
#
_symmetry.space_group_name_H-M   'P 1'
#
loop_
_entity.id
_entity.type
_entity.pdbx_description
1 polymer ?
#
loop_
_entity_poly.entity_id
_entity_poly.type
_entity_poly.pdbx_seq_one_letter_code
_entity_poly.pdbx_strand_id
1 'polypeptide(L)'
;DNTATGTALWEEVVWTNATREAFRKDPLKWYNDFWLKYFPATGYELCGYKPSRGHEAIAELTRLKVSDVRVITQNVDNLHAKTICQWDTENCLIEAHGRVGLYKCIPEEDSDTDSESDEDEDRPVKLGSRKKRIAHKRALNDDNKNNRPCVYEAMKNIQPSELNPEDVRRVLDPVVAHVGHHPDAPPASSDDADADDSNSRISLKEPPLCPGCSRPCMPQALLFDEGYHSHSHYKFETAEEWIANASALVFVGTSFAVTITDVALEFARKKGVPVYNFNLSDRLEPTSRLHAENVLGPADDTLTSLLALCRKKLSDDLYFNVK
;
A
#
# COMPACT_ATOMS: atom_id res chain seq x y z
N ASP A 1 11.79 26.99 15.12
CA ASP A 1 12.64 25.79 14.97
C ASP A 1 12.00 24.58 15.61
N ASN A 2 11.19 23.85 14.83
CA ASN A 2 10.87 22.46 15.12
C ASN A 2 10.50 21.79 13.78
N THR A 3 11.44 21.83 12.84
CA THR A 3 11.43 20.97 11.66
C THR A 3 11.84 19.59 12.14
N ALA A 4 10.90 18.82 12.66
CA ALA A 4 11.02 17.37 12.66
C ALA A 4 11.00 16.94 11.19
N THR A 5 12.17 17.03 10.55
CA THR A 5 12.50 16.25 9.37
C THR A 5 12.26 14.81 9.80
N GLY A 6 11.10 14.25 9.42
CA GLY A 6 10.91 12.81 9.50
C GLY A 6 12.05 12.21 8.71
N THR A 7 13.02 11.64 9.41
CA THR A 7 14.05 10.81 8.80
C THR A 7 13.28 9.81 7.96
N ALA A 8 13.49 9.86 6.65
CA ALA A 8 12.79 8.99 5.72
C ALA A 8 12.99 7.56 6.22
N LEU A 9 11.89 6.82 6.37
CA LEU A 9 11.86 5.44 6.89
C LEU A 9 12.90 4.53 6.20
N TRP A 10 13.33 4.91 4.99
CA TRP A 10 14.25 4.27 4.06
C TRP A 10 15.74 4.23 4.46
N GLU A 11 16.04 4.00 5.75
CA GLU A 11 17.39 3.64 6.21
C GLU A 11 17.78 2.23 5.72
N GLU A 12 19.07 1.88 5.76
CA GLU A 12 19.62 0.56 5.38
C GLU A 12 18.87 -0.62 6.04
N VAL A 13 18.29 -0.36 7.22
CA VAL A 13 17.47 -1.29 7.99
C VAL A 13 16.22 -1.74 7.22
N VAL A 14 15.54 -0.85 6.49
CA VAL A 14 14.30 -1.23 5.77
C VAL A 14 14.61 -2.06 4.53
N TRP A 15 15.61 -1.68 3.74
CA TRP A 15 15.98 -2.43 2.53
C TRP A 15 16.40 -3.87 2.81
N THR A 16 17.11 -4.08 3.92
CA THR A 16 17.61 -5.41 4.30
C THR A 16 16.56 -6.28 4.96
N ASN A 17 15.60 -5.69 5.68
CA ASN A 17 14.58 -6.44 6.43
C ASN A 17 13.24 -6.53 5.71
N ALA A 18 12.88 -5.63 4.80
CA ALA A 18 11.64 -5.70 4.02
C ALA A 18 11.78 -6.69 2.84
N THR A 19 12.15 -7.94 3.15
CA THR A 19 12.26 -9.08 2.23
C THR A 19 11.65 -10.33 2.86
N ARG A 20 11.09 -11.23 2.06
CA ARG A 20 10.64 -12.56 2.51
C ARG A 20 11.80 -13.40 2.97
N GLU A 21 12.97 -13.27 2.35
CA GLU A 21 14.19 -13.93 2.82
C GLU A 21 14.49 -13.59 4.28
N ALA A 22 14.44 -12.30 4.66
CA ALA A 22 14.63 -11.87 6.04
C ALA A 22 13.52 -12.41 6.96
N PHE A 23 12.26 -12.37 6.52
CA PHE A 23 11.13 -12.91 7.29
C PHE A 23 11.28 -14.41 7.57
N ARG A 24 11.66 -15.23 6.58
CA ARG A 24 11.78 -16.69 6.72
C ARG A 24 12.86 -17.13 7.71
N LYS A 25 13.90 -16.32 7.94
CA LYS A 25 15.00 -16.66 8.87
C LYS A 25 14.48 -16.82 10.31
N ASP A 26 13.64 -15.88 10.75
CA ASP A 26 12.98 -15.92 12.05
C ASP A 26 11.74 -14.99 12.03
N PRO A 27 10.55 -15.53 11.73
CA PRO A 27 9.33 -14.73 11.61
C PRO A 27 8.98 -13.95 12.87
N LEU A 28 9.19 -14.54 14.06
CA LEU A 28 8.86 -13.89 15.33
C LEU A 28 9.77 -12.70 15.57
N LYS A 29 11.08 -12.91 15.40
CA LYS A 29 12.07 -11.84 15.55
C LYS A 29 11.86 -10.75 14.51
N TRP A 30 11.54 -11.11 13.26
CA TRP A 30 11.23 -10.14 12.21
C TRP A 30 10.04 -9.24 12.57
N TYR A 31 8.97 -9.81 13.12
CA TYR A 31 7.82 -9.02 13.58
C TYR A 31 8.21 -8.05 14.70
N ASN A 32 8.90 -8.55 15.73
CA ASN A 32 9.19 -7.77 16.94
C ASN A 32 10.26 -6.70 16.73
N ASP A 33 11.32 -7.02 15.99
CA ASP A 33 12.49 -6.15 15.89
C ASP A 33 12.43 -5.20 14.69
N PHE A 34 11.63 -5.56 13.68
CA PHE A 34 11.46 -4.76 12.47
C PHE A 34 10.02 -4.30 12.30
N TRP A 35 9.07 -5.19 12.00
CA TRP A 35 7.74 -4.76 11.55
C TRP A 35 7.00 -3.89 12.57
N LEU A 36 6.85 -4.35 13.81
CA LEU A 36 6.09 -3.64 14.84
C LEU A 36 6.76 -2.34 15.30
N LYS A 37 8.07 -2.19 15.10
CA LYS A 37 8.80 -0.96 15.39
C LYS A 37 8.43 0.17 14.43
N TYR A 38 8.20 -0.15 13.16
CA TYR A 38 7.92 0.83 12.11
C TYR A 38 6.44 0.91 11.74
N PHE A 39 5.72 -0.20 11.88
CA PHE A 39 4.29 -0.35 11.60
C PHE A 39 3.55 -0.92 12.81
N PRO A 40 3.49 -0.18 13.93
CA PRO A 40 2.81 -0.65 15.14
C PRO A 40 1.35 -0.94 14.83
N ALA A 41 0.85 -2.11 15.26
CA ALA A 41 -0.51 -2.57 15.01
C ALA A 41 -1.57 -1.61 15.57
N THR A 42 -1.24 -0.94 16.68
CA THR A 42 -2.06 0.10 17.24
C THR A 42 -1.90 1.43 16.49
N GLY A 43 -0.76 1.71 15.87
CA GLY A 43 -0.44 3.05 15.38
C GLY A 43 -1.35 3.60 14.29
N TYR A 44 -1.71 2.81 13.28
CA TYR A 44 -2.45 3.37 12.14
C TYR A 44 -3.92 3.68 12.42
N GLU A 45 -4.56 2.93 13.34
CA GLU A 45 -5.95 3.18 13.74
C GLU A 45 -6.06 3.90 15.09
N LEU A 46 -5.20 3.61 16.07
CA LEU A 46 -5.21 4.26 17.39
C LEU A 46 -4.42 5.58 17.44
N CYS A 47 -3.37 5.80 16.64
CA CYS A 47 -2.75 7.14 16.61
C CYS A 47 -3.59 8.15 15.83
N GLY A 48 -4.74 7.74 15.26
CA GLY A 48 -5.69 8.64 14.65
C GLY A 48 -5.11 9.38 13.44
N TYR A 49 -4.26 8.71 12.65
CA TYR A 49 -3.82 9.26 11.37
C TYR A 49 -5.06 9.51 10.50
N LYS A 50 -5.22 10.78 10.10
CA LYS A 50 -6.32 11.21 9.25
C LYS A 50 -5.81 11.49 7.85
N PRO A 51 -6.64 11.25 6.83
CA PRO A 51 -6.35 11.70 5.48
C PRO A 51 -5.96 13.19 5.50
N SER A 52 -4.91 13.53 4.76
CA SER A 52 -4.47 14.92 4.60
C SER A 52 -5.36 15.68 3.62
N ARG A 53 -5.16 16.99 3.48
CA ARG A 53 -5.89 17.78 2.47
C ARG A 53 -5.60 17.30 1.05
N GLY A 54 -4.40 16.79 0.78
CA GLY A 54 -4.05 16.16 -0.50
C GLY A 54 -4.87 14.90 -0.78
N HIS A 55 -5.10 14.05 0.22
CA HIS A 55 -5.97 12.86 0.08
C HIS A 55 -7.41 13.28 -0.25
N GLU A 56 -7.96 14.24 0.49
CA GLU A 56 -9.30 14.78 0.22
C GLU A 56 -9.39 15.39 -1.17
N ALA A 57 -8.37 16.15 -1.60
CA ALA A 57 -8.34 16.74 -2.93
C ALA A 57 -8.38 15.68 -4.06
N ILE A 58 -7.65 14.57 -3.91
CA ILE A 58 -7.68 13.45 -4.88
C ILE A 58 -9.05 12.77 -4.90
N ALA A 59 -9.64 12.52 -3.73
CA ALA A 59 -10.98 11.95 -3.62
C ALA A 59 -12.02 12.83 -4.33
N GLU A 60 -11.94 14.14 -4.09
CA GLU A 60 -12.82 15.13 -4.71
C GLU A 60 -12.62 15.25 -6.22
N LEU A 61 -11.36 15.32 -6.70
CA LEU A 61 -11.04 15.35 -8.13
C LEU A 61 -11.63 14.14 -8.86
N THR A 62 -11.52 12.95 -8.26
CA THR A 62 -12.11 11.72 -8.81
C THR A 62 -13.64 11.77 -8.81
N ARG A 63 -14.25 12.32 -7.76
CA ARG A 63 -15.71 12.48 -7.65
C ARG A 63 -16.28 13.51 -8.64
N LEU A 64 -15.55 14.59 -8.95
CA LEU A 64 -16.01 15.65 -9.84
C LEU A 64 -16.23 15.18 -11.28
N LYS A 65 -15.60 14.08 -11.69
CA LYS A 65 -15.72 13.50 -13.04
C LYS A 65 -15.47 14.51 -14.18
N VAL A 66 -14.57 15.48 -13.94
CA VAL A 66 -14.03 16.35 -15.01
C VAL A 66 -13.24 15.53 -16.02
N SER A 67 -12.61 14.47 -15.53
CA SER A 67 -11.90 13.43 -16.27
C SER A 67 -12.09 12.09 -15.55
N ASP A 68 -11.76 10.99 -16.24
CA ASP A 68 -11.66 9.67 -15.59
C ASP A 68 -10.36 9.59 -14.79
N VAL A 69 -10.44 9.86 -13.49
CA VAL A 69 -9.28 9.83 -12.58
C VAL A 69 -9.17 8.45 -11.95
N ARG A 70 -7.99 7.84 -12.09
CA ARG A 70 -7.62 6.58 -11.46
C ARG A 70 -6.40 6.80 -10.57
N VAL A 71 -6.41 6.18 -9.38
CA VAL A 71 -5.40 6.40 -8.34
C VAL A 71 -4.68 5.10 -8.05
N ILE A 72 -3.37 5.09 -8.27
CA ILE A 72 -2.48 4.00 -7.88
C ILE A 72 -1.57 4.53 -6.79
N THR A 73 -1.64 3.95 -5.58
CA THR A 73 -0.82 4.36 -4.45
C THR A 73 0.25 3.32 -4.12
N GLN A 74 1.45 3.83 -3.81
CA GLN A 74 2.56 3.08 -3.21
C GLN A 74 2.43 3.01 -1.69
N ASN A 75 1.60 3.88 -1.09
CA ASN A 75 1.43 3.91 0.34
C ASN A 75 0.62 2.70 0.81
N VAL A 76 0.96 2.21 1.99
CA VAL A 76 0.30 1.07 2.64
C VAL A 76 -0.62 1.49 3.80
N ASP A 77 -0.86 2.79 3.96
CA ASP A 77 -1.52 3.39 5.14
C ASP A 77 -3.06 3.35 5.12
N ASN A 78 -3.69 3.01 3.98
CA ASN A 78 -5.14 3.00 3.76
C ASN A 78 -5.83 4.38 3.86
N LEU A 79 -5.11 5.49 3.88
CA LEU A 79 -5.70 6.83 4.13
C LEU A 79 -6.57 7.32 2.96
N HIS A 80 -6.26 6.93 1.72
CA HIS A 80 -7.10 7.23 0.56
C HIS A 80 -8.53 6.69 0.68
N ALA A 81 -8.72 5.55 1.37
CA ALA A 81 -10.04 4.97 1.58
C ALA A 81 -10.77 5.55 2.82
N LYS A 82 -10.06 6.33 3.64
CA LYS A 82 -10.57 6.90 4.89
C LYS A 82 -10.96 8.38 4.76
N THR A 83 -10.96 8.94 3.53
CA THR A 83 -11.33 10.33 3.25
C THR A 83 -12.76 10.65 3.70
N ILE A 84 -12.98 11.89 4.13
CA ILE A 84 -14.31 12.42 4.42
C ILE A 84 -15.13 12.47 3.13
N CYS A 85 -14.54 12.94 2.03
CA CYS A 85 -15.17 12.83 0.73
C CYS A 85 -15.31 11.36 0.35
N GLN A 86 -16.54 10.89 0.18
CA GLN A 86 -16.83 9.56 -0.33
C GLN A 86 -16.67 9.54 -1.85
N TRP A 87 -15.93 8.55 -2.34
CA TRP A 87 -15.61 8.35 -3.76
C TRP A 87 -15.48 6.86 -4.05
N ASP A 88 -15.46 6.50 -5.33
CA ASP A 88 -15.47 5.10 -5.79
C ASP A 88 -14.08 4.46 -5.62
N THR A 89 -13.68 4.18 -4.38
CA THR A 89 -12.38 3.57 -4.08
C THR A 89 -12.29 2.14 -4.60
N GLU A 90 -13.40 1.42 -4.72
CA GLU A 90 -13.41 0.05 -5.23
C GLU A 90 -12.92 0.00 -6.69
N ASN A 91 -13.38 0.93 -7.52
CA ASN A 91 -13.06 0.98 -8.95
C ASN A 91 -12.01 2.03 -9.33
N CYS A 92 -11.67 2.98 -8.45
CA CYS A 92 -10.71 4.05 -8.76
C CYS A 92 -9.44 4.03 -7.91
N LEU A 93 -9.30 3.13 -6.94
CA LEU A 93 -8.08 3.00 -6.12
C LEU A 93 -7.44 1.62 -6.26
N ILE A 94 -6.13 1.63 -6.48
CA ILE A 94 -5.23 0.47 -6.36
C ILE A 94 -4.17 0.77 -5.30
N GLU A 95 -4.07 -0.09 -4.30
CA GLU A 95 -2.98 -0.11 -3.31
C GLU A 95 -1.90 -1.06 -3.81
N ALA A 96 -1.04 -0.57 -4.70
CA ALA A 96 -0.12 -1.42 -5.47
C ALA A 96 0.97 -2.07 -4.59
N HIS A 97 1.25 -1.50 -3.42
CA HIS A 97 2.18 -2.05 -2.43
C HIS A 97 1.48 -2.69 -1.24
N GLY A 98 0.16 -2.84 -1.30
CA GLY A 98 -0.62 -3.46 -0.23
C GLY A 98 -1.09 -2.50 0.85
N ARG A 99 -1.51 -3.08 1.98
CA ARG A 99 -2.18 -2.38 3.07
C ARG A 99 -1.74 -2.91 4.43
N VAL A 100 -1.30 -2.02 5.31
CA VAL A 100 -1.07 -2.31 6.72
C VAL A 100 -2.40 -2.64 7.39
N GLY A 101 -2.39 -3.67 8.25
CA GLY A 101 -3.59 -4.20 8.88
C GLY A 101 -4.26 -5.33 8.08
N LEU A 102 -3.74 -5.65 6.89
CA LEU A 102 -4.03 -6.94 6.23
C LEU A 102 -2.79 -7.82 6.29
N TYR A 103 -3.00 -9.13 6.18
CA TYR A 103 -1.94 -10.14 6.19
C TYR A 103 -2.10 -11.07 4.98
N LYS A 104 -1.02 -11.78 4.63
CA LYS A 104 -0.98 -12.78 3.56
C LYS A 104 -0.09 -13.94 3.96
N CYS A 105 -0.38 -15.12 3.41
CA CYS A 105 0.53 -16.25 3.50
C CYS A 105 1.64 -16.10 2.45
N ILE A 106 2.74 -16.85 2.60
CA ILE A 106 3.81 -16.91 1.60
C ILE A 106 4.05 -18.34 1.15
N PRO A 107 4.51 -18.57 -0.09
CA PRO A 107 4.96 -19.89 -0.51
C PRO A 107 6.15 -20.34 0.33
N GLU A 108 6.35 -21.66 0.50
CA GLU A 108 7.47 -22.19 1.28
C GLU A 108 8.82 -21.84 0.65
N GLU A 109 8.89 -21.94 -0.68
CA GLU A 109 10.06 -21.60 -1.49
C GLU A 109 9.74 -20.40 -2.41
N ASP A 110 10.70 -19.51 -2.58
CA ASP A 110 10.58 -18.45 -3.56
C ASP A 110 10.87 -19.00 -4.95
N SER A 111 9.87 -18.96 -5.84
CA SER A 111 10.12 -18.99 -7.28
C SER A 111 10.42 -17.59 -7.83
N ASP A 112 10.47 -16.59 -6.95
CA ASP A 112 9.88 -15.28 -7.20
C ASP A 112 10.92 -14.20 -7.48
N THR A 113 11.58 -14.32 -8.61
CA THR A 113 12.11 -13.13 -9.26
C THR A 113 11.24 -12.84 -10.49
N ASP A 114 10.96 -11.57 -10.76
CA ASP A 114 10.36 -11.09 -12.02
C ASP A 114 11.31 -11.29 -13.24
N SER A 115 12.32 -12.16 -13.11
CA SER A 115 13.32 -12.45 -14.14
C SER A 115 12.83 -13.40 -15.23
N GLU A 116 11.65 -14.00 -15.07
CA GLU A 116 11.07 -14.90 -16.06
C GLU A 116 10.43 -14.14 -17.23
N SER A 117 10.71 -14.61 -18.45
CA SER A 117 10.10 -14.10 -19.68
C SER A 117 8.57 -14.21 -19.61
N ASP A 118 7.88 -13.09 -19.83
CA ASP A 118 6.42 -13.07 -19.87
C ASP A 118 5.88 -13.69 -21.17
N GLU A 119 4.67 -14.25 -21.13
CA GLU A 119 4.06 -14.90 -22.31
C GLU A 119 3.55 -13.89 -23.35
N ASP A 120 3.31 -12.64 -22.92
CA ASP A 120 2.79 -11.55 -23.74
C ASP A 120 3.83 -10.41 -23.84
N GLU A 121 4.75 -10.56 -24.79
CA GLU A 121 5.82 -9.58 -24.97
C GLU A 121 5.34 -8.23 -25.54
N ASP A 122 4.15 -8.17 -26.13
CA ASP A 122 3.65 -6.97 -26.81
C ASP A 122 2.93 -5.99 -25.89
N ARG A 123 2.81 -6.33 -24.58
CA ARG A 123 2.15 -5.45 -23.61
C ARG A 123 2.82 -4.08 -23.53
N PRO A 124 2.05 -2.98 -23.60
CA PRO A 124 2.60 -1.62 -23.59
C PRO A 124 3.20 -1.22 -22.24
N VAL A 125 2.71 -1.82 -21.15
CA VAL A 125 3.13 -1.59 -19.77
C VAL A 125 3.35 -2.95 -19.12
N LYS A 126 4.49 -3.15 -18.44
CA LYS A 126 4.88 -4.42 -17.82
C LYS A 126 5.40 -4.18 -16.40
N LEU A 127 4.61 -4.55 -15.40
CA LEU A 127 4.98 -4.48 -13.98
C LEU A 127 5.49 -5.82 -13.42
N GLY A 128 5.23 -6.92 -14.11
CA GLY A 128 5.68 -8.26 -13.73
C GLY A 128 5.18 -9.31 -14.73
N SER A 129 5.57 -10.57 -14.51
CA SER A 129 5.17 -11.70 -15.36
C SER A 129 3.74 -12.18 -15.05
N ARG A 130 2.89 -12.35 -16.07
CA ARG A 130 1.53 -12.89 -15.89
C ARG A 130 1.51 -14.41 -15.74
N LYS A 131 2.53 -15.09 -16.25
CA LYS A 131 2.67 -16.55 -16.26
C LYS A 131 2.54 -17.15 -14.87
N LYS A 132 3.19 -16.56 -13.86
CA LYS A 132 3.18 -17.04 -12.47
C LYS A 132 1.80 -16.95 -11.84
N ARG A 133 1.11 -15.83 -12.01
CA ARG A 133 -0.28 -15.67 -11.56
C ARG A 133 -1.20 -16.72 -12.19
N ILE A 134 -1.05 -16.96 -13.49
CA ILE A 134 -1.83 -17.97 -14.21
C ILE A 134 -1.52 -19.38 -13.68
N ALA A 135 -0.23 -19.71 -13.49
CA ALA A 135 0.20 -20.98 -12.93
C ALA A 135 -0.38 -21.21 -11.52
N HIS A 136 -0.29 -20.19 -10.65
CA HIS A 136 -0.85 -20.25 -9.29
C HIS A 136 -2.38 -20.41 -9.31
N LYS A 137 -3.08 -19.65 -10.16
CA LYS A 137 -4.53 -19.79 -10.33
C LYS A 137 -4.92 -21.18 -10.84
N ARG A 138 -4.13 -21.78 -11.73
CA ARG A 138 -4.32 -23.17 -12.20
C ARG A 138 -4.10 -24.17 -11.07
N ALA A 139 -3.01 -24.05 -10.31
CA ALA A 139 -2.71 -24.91 -9.17
C ALA A 139 -3.80 -24.85 -8.09
N LEU A 140 -4.38 -23.66 -7.86
CA LEU A 140 -5.53 -23.51 -6.95
C LEU A 140 -6.81 -24.17 -7.44
N ASN A 141 -6.95 -24.46 -8.73
CA ASN A 141 -8.11 -25.13 -9.31
C ASN A 141 -7.84 -26.62 -9.58
N ASP A 142 -6.67 -27.14 -9.19
CA ASP A 142 -6.35 -28.56 -9.29
C ASP A 142 -7.16 -29.37 -8.26
N ASP A 143 -7.76 -30.46 -8.71
CA ASP A 143 -8.54 -31.39 -7.88
C ASP A 143 -7.65 -32.18 -6.90
N ASN A 144 -6.34 -32.25 -7.17
CA ASN A 144 -5.38 -32.90 -6.28
C ASN A 144 -5.09 -32.05 -5.03
N LYS A 145 -5.84 -32.32 -3.96
CA LYS A 145 -5.72 -31.62 -2.67
C LYS A 145 -4.34 -31.71 -2.02
N ASN A 146 -3.53 -32.73 -2.33
CA ASN A 146 -2.25 -32.94 -1.66
C ASN A 146 -1.15 -31.95 -2.08
N ASN A 147 -1.36 -31.18 -3.15
CA ASN A 147 -0.37 -30.21 -3.65
C ASN A 147 -0.99 -28.84 -3.98
N ARG A 148 -2.16 -28.55 -3.41
CA ARG A 148 -2.87 -27.29 -3.65
C ARG A 148 -2.24 -26.17 -2.80
N PRO A 149 -1.78 -25.06 -3.40
CA PRO A 149 -1.20 -23.95 -2.64
C PRO A 149 -2.24 -23.30 -1.73
N CYS A 150 -1.79 -22.61 -0.68
CA CYS A 150 -2.69 -21.93 0.24
C CYS A 150 -3.37 -20.76 -0.49
N VAL A 151 -4.71 -20.64 -0.39
CA VAL A 151 -5.45 -19.55 -1.04
C VAL A 151 -5.00 -18.16 -0.60
N TYR A 152 -4.47 -18.05 0.63
CA TYR A 152 -3.97 -16.80 1.20
C TYR A 152 -2.56 -16.42 0.72
N GLU A 153 -1.90 -17.26 -0.09
CA GLU A 153 -0.61 -16.92 -0.71
C GLU A 153 -0.78 -15.88 -1.83
N ALA A 154 -1.87 -15.93 -2.58
CA ALA A 154 -2.05 -15.05 -3.74
C ALA A 154 -3.47 -14.53 -4.00
N MET A 155 -4.51 -15.10 -3.38
CA MET A 155 -5.90 -14.81 -3.78
C MET A 155 -6.77 -14.18 -2.69
N LYS A 156 -6.42 -14.38 -1.41
CA LYS A 156 -7.19 -13.89 -0.28
C LYS A 156 -6.29 -13.17 0.71
N ASN A 157 -6.75 -12.02 1.17
CA ASN A 157 -6.16 -11.36 2.33
C ASN A 157 -6.63 -12.08 3.61
N ILE A 158 -5.76 -12.13 4.61
CA ILE A 158 -6.07 -12.55 5.98
C ILE A 158 -6.41 -11.28 6.76
N GLN A 159 -7.60 -11.21 7.36
CA GLN A 159 -7.98 -10.14 8.27
C GLN A 159 -7.28 -10.32 9.64
N PRO A 160 -7.05 -9.25 10.40
CA PRO A 160 -6.48 -9.37 11.75
C PRO A 160 -7.24 -10.35 12.64
N SER A 161 -8.58 -10.35 12.56
CA SER A 161 -9.46 -11.22 13.32
C SER A 161 -9.37 -12.71 12.96
N GLU A 162 -8.78 -13.04 11.81
CA GLU A 162 -8.56 -14.42 11.33
C GLU A 162 -7.20 -15.01 11.74
N LEU A 163 -6.29 -14.20 12.30
CA LEU A 163 -4.95 -14.68 12.66
C LEU A 163 -4.98 -15.69 13.82
N ASN A 164 -3.93 -16.48 13.94
CA ASN A 164 -3.68 -17.32 15.10
C ASN A 164 -2.24 -17.09 15.59
N PRO A 165 -1.92 -17.39 16.85
CA PRO A 165 -2.84 -17.66 17.97
C PRO A 165 -3.64 -16.43 18.44
N GLU A 166 -4.54 -16.61 19.41
CA GLU A 166 -5.45 -15.55 19.87
C GLU A 166 -4.72 -14.37 20.52
N ASP A 167 -3.64 -14.60 21.25
CA ASP A 167 -2.80 -13.55 21.83
C ASP A 167 -2.14 -12.68 20.77
N VAL A 168 -1.71 -13.27 19.65
CA VAL A 168 -1.26 -12.52 18.47
C VAL A 168 -2.38 -11.65 17.91
N ARG A 169 -3.60 -12.19 17.77
CA ARG A 169 -4.75 -11.39 17.34
C ARG A 169 -5.01 -10.21 18.25
N ARG A 170 -4.95 -10.38 19.57
CA ARG A 170 -5.19 -9.28 20.51
C ARG A 170 -4.21 -8.13 20.35
N VAL A 171 -3.00 -8.42 19.88
CA VAL A 171 -1.97 -7.42 19.58
C VAL A 171 -2.18 -6.78 18.20
N LEU A 172 -2.48 -7.60 17.20
CA LEU A 172 -2.49 -7.21 15.79
C LEU A 172 -3.84 -6.75 15.25
N ASP A 173 -4.93 -7.04 15.95
CA ASP A 173 -6.28 -6.60 15.65
C ASP A 173 -6.55 -5.26 16.34
N PRO A 174 -6.69 -4.18 15.57
CA PRO A 174 -6.94 -2.86 16.15
C PRO A 174 -8.25 -2.86 16.95
N VAL A 175 -9.30 -3.58 16.56
CA VAL A 175 -10.59 -3.58 17.28
C VAL A 175 -10.46 -4.21 18.65
N VAL A 176 -9.75 -5.34 18.76
CA VAL A 176 -9.60 -6.09 20.01
C VAL A 176 -8.62 -5.41 20.97
N ALA A 177 -7.57 -4.78 20.45
CA ALA A 177 -6.62 -4.01 21.25
C ALA A 177 -7.29 -2.88 22.08
N HIS A 178 -8.45 -2.37 21.65
CA HIS A 178 -9.21 -1.33 22.38
C HIS A 178 -10.04 -1.87 23.55
N VAL A 179 -10.44 -3.16 23.54
CA VAL A 179 -11.36 -3.73 24.54
C VAL A 179 -10.65 -4.12 25.85
N GLY A 180 -9.30 -4.08 25.87
CA GLY A 180 -8.49 -4.37 27.05
C GLY A 180 -8.56 -3.31 28.17
N HIS A 181 -9.15 -2.14 27.93
CA HIS A 181 -9.44 -1.14 28.97
C HIS A 181 -10.92 -1.18 29.35
N HIS A 182 -11.31 -2.16 30.18
CA HIS A 182 -12.66 -2.20 30.76
C HIS A 182 -12.72 -1.22 31.96
N PRO A 183 -13.71 -0.31 32.06
CA PRO A 183 -13.81 0.65 33.17
C PRO A 183 -14.17 0.04 34.53
N ASP A 184 -14.42 -1.27 34.59
CA ASP A 184 -14.90 -2.00 35.78
C ASP A 184 -13.89 -3.06 36.28
N ALA A 185 -12.62 -3.01 35.83
CA ALA A 185 -11.59 -3.83 36.45
C ALA A 185 -11.40 -3.39 37.92
N PRO A 186 -11.46 -4.29 38.91
CA PRO A 186 -11.28 -3.93 40.31
C PRO A 186 -9.89 -3.29 40.49
N PRO A 187 -9.76 -2.25 41.33
CA PRO A 187 -8.47 -1.61 41.54
C PRO A 187 -7.47 -2.64 42.04
N ALA A 188 -6.35 -2.78 41.34
CA ALA A 188 -5.23 -3.57 41.79
C ALA A 188 -4.84 -3.11 43.19
N SER A 189 -4.67 -4.07 44.11
CA SER A 189 -4.25 -3.82 45.48
C SER A 189 -3.01 -2.96 45.51
N SER A 190 -3.09 -1.86 46.24
CA SER A 190 -2.03 -0.86 46.41
C SER A 190 -0.95 -1.38 47.34
N ASP A 191 -0.08 -2.25 46.86
CA ASP A 191 1.18 -2.62 47.51
C ASP A 191 2.11 -3.16 46.41
N ASP A 192 2.66 -2.25 45.60
CA ASP A 192 3.97 -2.36 44.93
C ASP A 192 4.19 -1.07 44.13
N ALA A 193 4.95 -0.15 44.73
CA ALA A 193 5.35 1.10 44.11
C ALA A 193 6.57 0.86 43.21
N ASP A 194 6.33 0.32 42.02
CA ASP A 194 7.23 0.47 40.89
C ASP A 194 6.54 1.34 39.84
N ALA A 195 7.22 2.41 39.44
CA ALA A 195 6.74 3.35 38.44
C ALA A 195 6.44 2.62 37.12
N ASP A 196 5.16 2.61 36.73
CA ASP A 196 4.65 2.06 35.48
C ASP A 196 5.28 2.79 34.27
N ASP A 197 6.31 2.16 33.71
CA ASP A 197 6.86 2.50 32.41
C ASP A 197 5.80 2.19 31.35
N SER A 198 4.97 3.18 31.04
CA SER A 198 3.93 3.16 29.98
C SER A 198 4.44 2.89 28.55
N ASN A 199 5.64 2.33 28.43
CA ASN A 199 6.34 2.04 27.18
C ASN A 199 6.71 0.55 27.05
N SER A 200 5.90 -0.36 27.62
CA SER A 200 6.02 -1.78 27.31
C SER A 200 5.89 -1.96 25.79
N ARG A 201 7.03 -2.20 25.12
CA ARG A 201 7.07 -2.38 23.67
C ARG A 201 6.16 -3.54 23.31
N ILE A 202 5.13 -3.25 22.51
CA ILE A 202 4.25 -4.26 21.94
C ILE A 202 5.13 -5.31 21.25
N SER A 203 5.02 -6.55 21.71
CA SER A 203 5.77 -7.69 21.18
C SER A 203 4.87 -8.91 21.12
N LEU A 204 5.10 -9.75 20.12
CA LEU A 204 4.47 -11.04 19.96
C LEU A 204 5.27 -12.10 20.70
N LYS A 205 4.57 -13.11 21.22
CA LYS A 205 5.19 -14.31 21.83
C LYS A 205 5.41 -15.43 20.82
N GLU A 206 4.59 -15.44 19.77
CA GLU A 206 4.62 -16.39 18.66
C GLU A 206 4.36 -15.63 17.35
N PRO A 207 4.86 -16.11 16.19
CA PRO A 207 4.58 -15.44 14.93
C PRO A 207 3.09 -15.59 14.56
N PRO A 208 2.50 -14.64 13.82
CA PRO A 208 1.16 -14.80 13.29
C PRO A 208 1.10 -15.97 12.31
N LEU A 209 0.11 -16.83 12.47
CA LEU A 209 -0.09 -18.05 11.69
C LEU A 209 -1.30 -17.91 10.77
N CYS A 210 -1.14 -18.38 9.53
CA CYS A 210 -2.18 -18.41 8.52
C CYS A 210 -3.34 -19.34 8.95
N PRO A 211 -4.61 -18.89 8.91
CA PRO A 211 -5.76 -19.74 9.25
C PRO A 211 -5.98 -20.91 8.28
N GLY A 212 -5.44 -20.82 7.06
CA GLY A 212 -5.60 -21.84 6.03
C GLY A 212 -4.61 -23.00 6.12
N CYS A 213 -3.37 -22.74 6.55
CA CYS A 213 -2.29 -23.74 6.53
C CYS A 213 -1.37 -23.73 7.76
N SER A 214 -1.66 -22.88 8.75
CA SER A 214 -0.92 -22.76 10.01
C SER A 214 0.57 -22.38 9.89
N ARG A 215 1.07 -22.09 8.70
CA ARG A 215 2.41 -21.52 8.50
C ARG A 215 2.46 -20.05 8.91
N PRO A 216 3.63 -19.52 9.30
CA PRO A 216 3.80 -18.10 9.54
C PRO A 216 3.32 -17.26 8.35
N CYS A 217 2.48 -16.27 8.63
CA CYS A 217 2.01 -15.30 7.65
C CYS A 217 2.63 -13.94 7.92
N MET A 218 2.70 -13.14 6.87
CA MET A 218 3.33 -11.83 6.90
C MET A 218 2.28 -10.73 6.71
N PRO A 219 2.61 -9.47 6.99
CA PRO A 219 1.78 -8.34 6.61
C PRO A 219 1.60 -8.31 5.08
N GLN A 220 0.48 -7.76 4.62
CA GLN A 220 0.12 -7.78 3.21
C GLN A 220 0.94 -6.80 2.35
N ALA A 221 1.80 -5.98 2.95
CA ALA A 221 2.70 -5.10 2.21
C ALA A 221 3.58 -5.87 1.21
N LEU A 222 3.82 -5.29 0.04
CA LEU A 222 4.73 -5.81 -0.98
C LEU A 222 6.17 -5.57 -0.54
N LEU A 223 6.96 -6.63 -0.43
CA LEU A 223 8.38 -6.57 -0.05
C LEU A 223 9.30 -6.46 -1.28
N PHE A 224 10.57 -6.12 -1.08
CA PHE A 224 11.52 -5.82 -2.17
C PHE A 224 11.89 -7.04 -3.03
N ASP A 225 11.77 -8.25 -2.47
CA ASP A 225 11.98 -9.51 -3.16
C ASP A 225 10.66 -10.12 -3.66
N GLU A 226 9.60 -9.31 -3.81
CA GLU A 226 8.31 -9.71 -4.35
C GLU A 226 7.97 -8.98 -5.64
N GLY A 227 7.37 -9.70 -6.59
CA GLY A 227 6.77 -9.09 -7.77
C GLY A 227 5.33 -8.65 -7.50
N TYR A 228 4.87 -7.62 -8.21
CA TYR A 228 3.49 -7.10 -8.11
C TYR A 228 2.41 -8.15 -8.43
N HIS A 229 2.79 -9.25 -9.05
CA HIS A 229 1.92 -10.38 -9.38
C HIS A 229 1.76 -11.39 -8.23
N SER A 230 2.52 -11.26 -7.13
CA SER A 230 2.54 -12.23 -6.03
C SER A 230 1.21 -12.32 -5.30
N HIS A 231 0.41 -11.25 -5.27
CA HIS A 231 -0.90 -11.24 -4.63
C HIS A 231 -1.95 -10.45 -5.41
N SER A 232 -3.18 -10.97 -5.50
CA SER A 232 -4.28 -10.39 -6.28
C SER A 232 -4.72 -9.01 -5.77
N HIS A 233 -4.46 -8.71 -4.49
CA HIS A 233 -4.75 -7.40 -3.88
C HIS A 233 -3.99 -6.25 -4.56
N TYR A 234 -2.79 -6.51 -5.10
CA TYR A 234 -1.99 -5.47 -5.75
C TYR A 234 -2.55 -5.05 -7.11
N LYS A 235 -3.52 -5.80 -7.67
CA LYS A 235 -4.24 -5.50 -8.91
C LYS A 235 -3.34 -5.08 -10.07
N PHE A 236 -2.16 -5.71 -10.23
CA PHE A 236 -1.14 -5.22 -11.16
C PHE A 236 -1.60 -5.18 -12.63
N GLU A 237 -2.42 -6.13 -13.08
CA GLU A 237 -2.96 -6.13 -14.46
C GLU A 237 -3.85 -4.91 -14.70
N THR A 238 -4.70 -4.57 -13.71
CA THR A 238 -5.51 -3.36 -13.76
C THR A 238 -4.66 -2.10 -13.69
N ALA A 239 -3.57 -2.10 -12.90
CA ALA A 239 -2.63 -0.99 -12.87
C ALA A 239 -1.94 -0.77 -14.23
N GLU A 240 -1.49 -1.84 -14.88
CA GLU A 240 -0.94 -1.80 -16.25
C GLU A 240 -1.95 -1.25 -17.25
N GLU A 241 -3.21 -1.70 -17.18
CA GLU A 241 -4.30 -1.22 -18.02
C GLU A 241 -4.58 0.27 -17.81
N TRP A 242 -4.61 0.74 -16.57
CA TRP A 242 -4.83 2.16 -16.26
C TRP A 242 -3.70 3.03 -16.79
N ILE A 243 -2.43 2.60 -16.60
CA ILE A 243 -1.28 3.32 -17.15
C ILE A 243 -1.34 3.33 -18.68
N ALA A 244 -1.62 2.18 -19.31
CA ALA A 244 -1.64 2.04 -20.76
C ALA A 244 -2.70 2.91 -21.46
N ASN A 245 -3.82 3.19 -20.77
CA ASN A 245 -4.91 4.00 -21.29
C ASN A 245 -4.86 5.47 -20.83
N ALA A 246 -3.87 5.85 -20.03
CA ALA A 246 -3.78 7.20 -19.48
C ALA A 246 -3.47 8.25 -20.56
N SER A 247 -4.25 9.33 -20.59
CA SER A 247 -3.96 10.51 -21.41
C SER A 247 -3.01 11.51 -20.73
N ALA A 248 -2.78 11.35 -19.43
CA ALA A 248 -1.80 12.08 -18.64
C ALA A 248 -1.42 11.24 -17.41
N LEU A 249 -0.18 11.36 -16.93
CA LEU A 249 0.26 10.76 -15.68
C LEU A 249 0.53 11.85 -14.65
N VAL A 250 0.02 11.68 -13.43
CA VAL A 250 0.23 12.61 -12.33
C VAL A 250 0.92 11.86 -11.19
N PHE A 251 2.13 12.26 -10.86
CA PHE A 251 2.87 11.76 -9.70
C PHE A 251 2.73 12.75 -8.55
N VAL A 252 2.49 12.24 -7.36
CA VAL A 252 2.31 13.05 -6.14
C VAL A 252 3.20 12.47 -5.05
N GLY A 253 4.12 13.26 -4.51
CA GLY A 253 4.89 12.92 -3.31
C GLY A 253 5.66 11.60 -3.40
N THR A 254 6.33 11.32 -4.52
CA THR A 254 7.13 10.11 -4.73
C THR A 254 8.55 10.45 -5.17
N SER A 255 9.54 9.71 -4.67
CA SER A 255 10.95 9.87 -5.01
C SER A 255 11.36 9.18 -6.32
N PHE A 256 10.42 8.46 -6.96
CA PHE A 256 10.67 7.66 -8.16
C PHE A 256 11.67 6.51 -7.98
N ALA A 257 11.87 6.04 -6.75
CA ALA A 257 12.90 5.04 -6.42
C ALA A 257 12.46 3.57 -6.57
N VAL A 258 11.28 3.30 -7.13
CA VAL A 258 10.70 1.95 -7.21
C VAL A 258 10.13 1.64 -8.60
N THR A 259 9.98 0.35 -8.90
CA THR A 259 9.67 -0.15 -10.25
C THR A 259 8.41 0.43 -10.88
N ILE A 260 7.31 0.60 -10.14
CA ILE A 260 6.05 1.10 -10.74
C ILE A 260 6.17 2.51 -11.31
N THR A 261 6.96 3.38 -10.67
CA THR A 261 7.19 4.74 -11.18
C THR A 261 8.06 4.71 -12.43
N ASP A 262 9.08 3.86 -12.46
CA ASP A 262 9.95 3.70 -13.63
C ASP A 262 9.17 3.19 -14.83
N VAL A 263 8.37 2.15 -14.65
CA VAL A 263 7.51 1.56 -15.69
C VAL A 263 6.53 2.61 -16.26
N ALA A 264 5.89 3.40 -15.39
CA ALA A 264 4.98 4.46 -15.82
C ALA A 264 5.72 5.58 -16.59
N LEU A 265 6.91 5.99 -16.14
CA LEU A 265 7.73 6.99 -16.81
C LEU A 265 8.28 6.49 -18.16
N GLU A 266 8.69 5.23 -18.25
CA GLU A 266 9.08 4.62 -19.52
C GLU A 266 7.93 4.57 -20.51
N PHE A 267 6.73 4.21 -20.05
CA PHE A 267 5.54 4.23 -20.88
C PHE A 267 5.26 5.64 -21.41
N ALA A 268 5.30 6.66 -20.55
CA ALA A 268 5.16 8.06 -20.96
C ALA A 268 6.20 8.46 -22.01
N ARG A 269 7.47 8.05 -21.84
CA ARG A 269 8.54 8.30 -22.82
C ARG A 269 8.31 7.64 -24.18
N LYS A 270 7.69 6.45 -24.18
CA LYS A 270 7.41 5.68 -25.40
C LYS A 270 6.20 6.20 -26.14
N LYS A 271 5.17 6.68 -25.42
CA LYS A 271 3.89 7.10 -25.99
C LYS A 271 3.70 8.62 -26.09
N GLY A 272 4.61 9.41 -25.50
CA GLY A 272 4.50 10.87 -25.47
C GLY A 272 3.38 11.37 -24.55
N VAL A 273 3.01 10.58 -23.53
CA VAL A 273 1.99 10.98 -22.55
C VAL A 273 2.55 12.07 -21.65
N PRO A 274 1.84 13.20 -21.46
CA PRO A 274 2.29 14.27 -20.56
C PRO A 274 2.35 13.80 -19.11
N VAL A 275 3.35 14.27 -18.39
CA VAL A 275 3.61 13.92 -16.99
C VAL A 275 3.60 15.17 -16.13
N TYR A 276 2.89 15.13 -15.01
CA TYR A 276 2.87 16.18 -14.00
C TYR A 276 3.39 15.62 -12.69
N ASN A 277 4.41 16.26 -12.10
CA ASN A 277 5.02 15.84 -10.85
C ASN A 277 4.76 16.88 -9.76
N PHE A 278 3.91 16.54 -8.80
CA PHE A 278 3.58 17.32 -7.62
C PHE A 278 4.45 16.87 -6.46
N ASN A 279 5.53 17.61 -6.18
CA ASN A 279 6.48 17.21 -5.15
C ASN A 279 7.19 18.41 -4.52
N LEU A 280 7.81 18.22 -3.36
CA LEU A 280 8.57 19.24 -2.63
C LEU A 280 9.93 19.50 -3.30
N SER A 281 10.66 18.44 -3.62
CA SER A 281 12.07 18.52 -4.03
C SER A 281 12.44 17.64 -5.22
N ASP A 282 11.93 16.40 -5.31
CA ASP A 282 12.27 15.52 -6.42
C ASP A 282 11.66 16.03 -7.72
N ARG A 283 12.48 16.12 -8.77
CA ARG A 283 12.11 16.67 -10.07
C ARG A 283 12.32 15.65 -11.17
N LEU A 284 11.43 15.68 -12.14
CA LEU A 284 11.62 15.01 -13.41
C LEU A 284 12.21 16.00 -14.41
N GLU A 285 13.39 15.69 -14.93
CA GLU A 285 14.01 16.50 -15.98
C GLU A 285 13.29 16.27 -17.32
N PRO A 286 12.68 17.30 -17.92
CA PRO A 286 12.02 17.17 -19.21
C PRO A 286 13.03 16.84 -20.31
N THR A 287 12.63 16.00 -21.26
CA THR A 287 13.46 15.65 -22.43
C THR A 287 12.62 15.69 -23.70
N SER A 288 13.24 15.53 -24.87
CA SER A 288 12.50 15.40 -26.13
C SER A 288 11.51 14.22 -26.16
N ARG A 289 11.69 13.24 -25.27
CA ARG A 289 10.80 12.07 -25.12
C ARG A 289 9.93 12.13 -23.88
N LEU A 290 10.25 12.97 -22.90
CA LEU A 290 9.50 13.07 -21.63
C LEU A 290 8.97 14.49 -21.46
N HIS A 291 7.67 14.67 -21.68
CA HIS A 291 6.96 15.93 -21.47
C HIS A 291 6.56 16.07 -20.00
N ALA A 292 7.52 16.39 -19.13
CA ALA A 292 7.30 16.54 -17.70
C ALA A 292 7.13 18.01 -17.28
N GLU A 293 6.14 18.27 -16.42
CA GLU A 293 5.98 19.53 -15.70
C GLU A 293 6.08 19.28 -14.20
N ASN A 294 6.93 20.05 -13.51
CA ASN A 294 7.12 19.93 -12.06
C ASN A 294 6.32 21.04 -11.35
N VAL A 295 5.38 20.64 -10.50
CA VAL A 295 4.60 21.51 -9.62
C VAL A 295 5.18 21.41 -8.21
N LEU A 296 5.90 22.45 -7.80
CA LEU A 296 6.65 22.45 -6.55
C LEU A 296 5.82 22.93 -5.38
N GLY A 297 5.75 22.12 -4.33
CA GLY A 297 5.13 22.49 -3.07
C GLY A 297 4.43 21.31 -2.38
N PRO A 298 3.94 21.52 -1.15
CA PRO A 298 3.22 20.47 -0.42
C PRO A 298 2.00 20.01 -1.22
N ALA A 299 1.78 18.70 -1.27
CA ALA A 299 0.63 18.10 -1.96
C ALA A 299 -0.70 18.66 -1.43
N ASP A 300 -0.77 18.93 -0.12
CA ASP A 300 -1.93 19.53 0.55
C ASP A 300 -2.33 20.88 -0.05
N ASP A 301 -1.38 21.69 -0.52
CA ASP A 301 -1.66 23.01 -1.08
C ASP A 301 -1.80 22.99 -2.60
N THR A 302 -0.89 22.27 -3.27
CA THR A 302 -0.86 22.20 -4.73
C THR A 302 -2.06 21.43 -5.31
N LEU A 303 -2.46 20.31 -4.69
CA LEU A 303 -3.65 19.58 -5.12
C LEU A 303 -4.95 20.30 -4.76
N THR A 304 -5.02 20.98 -3.61
CA THR A 304 -6.18 21.82 -3.28
C THR A 304 -6.36 22.94 -4.31
N SER A 305 -5.25 23.54 -4.77
CA SER A 305 -5.28 24.56 -5.81
C SER A 305 -5.74 24.00 -7.16
N LEU A 306 -5.26 22.81 -7.54
CA LEU A 306 -5.74 22.11 -8.73
C LEU A 306 -7.25 21.84 -8.65
N LEU A 307 -7.73 21.32 -7.52
CA LEU A 307 -9.16 21.07 -7.28
C LEU A 307 -9.99 22.35 -7.46
N ALA A 308 -9.53 23.48 -6.91
CA ALA A 308 -10.21 24.77 -7.08
C ALA A 308 -10.31 25.19 -8.55
N LEU A 309 -9.23 25.01 -9.33
CA LEU A 309 -9.22 25.30 -10.77
C LEU A 309 -10.17 24.38 -11.54
N CYS A 310 -10.20 23.08 -11.24
CA CYS A 310 -11.11 22.13 -11.86
C CYS A 310 -12.59 22.46 -11.57
N ARG A 311 -12.92 22.85 -10.32
CA ARG A 311 -14.27 23.30 -9.96
C ARG A 311 -14.68 24.56 -10.73
N LYS A 312 -13.77 25.54 -10.83
CA LYS A 312 -14.02 26.75 -11.61
C LYS A 312 -14.29 26.42 -13.08
N LYS A 313 -13.45 25.56 -13.68
CA LYS A 313 -13.63 25.13 -15.07
C LYS A 313 -15.01 24.49 -15.31
N LEU A 314 -15.43 23.57 -14.43
CA LEU A 314 -16.78 22.98 -14.51
C LEU A 314 -17.89 24.04 -14.42
N SER A 315 -17.76 24.99 -13.51
CA SER A 315 -18.75 26.07 -13.35
C SER A 315 -18.84 26.94 -14.60
N ASP A 316 -17.70 27.27 -15.21
CA ASP A 316 -17.65 28.06 -16.44
C ASP A 316 -18.28 27.26 -17.60
N ASP A 317 -17.93 25.98 -17.76
CA ASP A 317 -18.50 25.11 -18.81
C ASP A 317 -20.03 24.94 -18.68
N LEU A 318 -20.54 24.80 -17.45
CA LEU A 318 -21.99 24.77 -17.17
C LEU A 318 -22.67 26.09 -17.56
N TYR A 319 -22.05 27.23 -17.27
CA TYR A 319 -22.59 28.55 -17.60
C TYR A 319 -22.71 28.76 -19.12
N PHE A 320 -21.72 28.29 -19.90
CA PHE A 320 -21.75 28.40 -21.36
C PHE A 320 -22.73 27.44 -22.03
N ASN A 321 -23.02 26.28 -21.43
CA ASN A 321 -23.99 25.33 -22.00
C ASN A 321 -25.47 25.69 -21.73
N VAL A 322 -25.73 26.67 -20.85
CA VAL A 322 -27.10 27.13 -20.52
C VAL A 322 -27.49 28.41 -21.30
N LYS A 323 -26.53 29.04 -22.00
CA LYS A 323 -26.77 30.21 -22.87
C LYS A 323 -26.76 29.83 -24.33
#